data_AF-A0A6L6E478-F1
#
_entry.id   AF-A0A6L6E478-F1
#
_cell.length_a   1.000
_cell.length_b   1.000
_cell.length_c   1.000
_cell.angle_alpha   90.00
_cell.angle_beta   90.00
_cell.angle_gamma   90.00
#
_symmetry.space_group_name_H-M   'P 1'
#
loop_
_entity.id
_entity.type
_entity.pdbx_description
1 polymer ?
#
loop_
_entity_poly.entity_id
_entity_poly.type
_entity_poly.pdbx_seq_one_letter_code
_entity_poly.pdbx_strand_id
1 'polypeptide(L)'
;MSDFARTQIQPATRRLVALLSVIALALGIVLAQPQLLEAIAAPTYKITYSANGGYGTMTTQTVGSAGAKLKKNVFKRTNYAFAGWATSTTGTSKYADAVLVKPKANLKLFAKWIPVSYRIDFYANSGVGVMPAQLANIQGVTLAENKFTRVGYAFAGWATSAGGEVAFADASKLVAKKNQMLFAKWSLVEYNMSFSSPGDGTMPTLKFNVTNGTLPQNKFARSGSTFLGWSKSQGGTVIGQPGQAYRTAGDVTLWPVWSTAPVGPVAPVVSGHRVGDLLWSDEFKGATGSAVDSKSWTSRFCGHDGANGGGTCHNNEPQWYYPGAIKLDGSTDGSAVITTTKTGQAPEGATCLAWSGCEFTSGRFDTQGKVSFKYGYIEARIKMPKGGRNWPAFWMIGDSITSVGWPASGEIDIAEQGGHQPWRNSAAVHYSTNGAPWDVGAHTYDYGDFGSAASSTNYSNDYHLYGFAWKPDRMDFYVDGNLFFTLTKAQARTENWSFNDYFFLILNNATGDFGGGWDGWGTAKMHIDYVRAWKVDGYGEVIKR
;
A
#
# COMPACT_ATOMS: atom_id res chain seq x y z
N MET A 1 -6.74 -15.24 -76.34
CA MET A 1 -5.60 -15.76 -77.11
C MET A 1 -5.23 -17.08 -76.43
N SER A 2 -5.82 -18.21 -76.83
CA SER A 2 -5.63 -18.98 -78.08
C SER A 2 -4.53 -20.04 -77.87
N ASP A 3 -4.68 -21.33 -78.20
CA ASP A 3 -5.77 -22.12 -78.80
C ASP A 3 -5.77 -23.53 -78.19
N PHE A 4 -6.89 -24.25 -78.01
CA PHE A 4 -7.61 -25.02 -79.04
C PHE A 4 -6.74 -26.02 -79.83
N ALA A 5 -6.88 -27.32 -79.54
CA ALA A 5 -7.11 -28.37 -80.54
C ALA A 5 -7.51 -29.72 -79.91
N ARG A 6 -8.61 -30.32 -80.40
CA ARG A 6 -8.94 -31.75 -80.23
C ARG A 6 -8.62 -32.48 -81.54
N THR A 7 -8.08 -33.70 -81.47
CA THR A 7 -8.41 -34.88 -82.33
C THR A 7 -7.66 -36.08 -81.75
N GLN A 8 -8.25 -37.23 -81.33
CA GLN A 8 -9.12 -38.24 -81.97
C GLN A 8 -8.40 -39.19 -82.96
N ILE A 9 -8.61 -40.50 -82.71
CA ILE A 9 -8.54 -41.69 -83.61
C ILE A 9 -7.23 -42.53 -83.63
N GLN A 10 -7.39 -43.84 -83.38
CA GLN A 10 -6.41 -44.93 -83.60
C GLN A 10 -6.32 -45.31 -85.10
N PRO A 11 -5.30 -46.07 -85.55
CA PRO A 11 -5.61 -47.49 -85.85
C PRO A 11 -4.45 -48.53 -85.76
N ALA A 12 -4.86 -49.81 -85.76
CA ALA A 12 -4.27 -50.96 -86.46
C ALA A 12 -2.84 -51.51 -86.15
N THR A 13 -2.82 -52.54 -85.28
CA THR A 13 -2.30 -53.92 -85.51
C THR A 13 -0.94 -54.27 -86.17
N ARG A 14 -0.22 -55.18 -85.47
CA ARG A 14 0.64 -56.31 -85.95
C ARG A 14 1.98 -55.97 -86.65
N ARG A 15 3.08 -56.57 -86.17
CA ARG A 15 3.69 -57.82 -86.71
C ARG A 15 4.99 -58.27 -86.00
N LEU A 16 5.06 -59.58 -85.75
CA LEU A 16 6.17 -60.54 -85.86
C LEU A 16 7.61 -60.21 -85.42
N VAL A 17 8.13 -61.04 -84.49
CA VAL A 17 9.34 -61.89 -84.60
C VAL A 17 9.01 -63.19 -83.80
N ALA A 18 9.30 -64.44 -84.19
CA ALA A 18 10.16 -64.98 -85.25
C ALA A 18 9.53 -66.18 -86.01
N LEU A 19 9.92 -66.32 -87.29
CA LEU A 19 10.07 -67.60 -88.01
C LEU A 19 11.32 -68.33 -87.42
N LEU A 20 11.55 -69.65 -87.47
CA LEU A 20 11.18 -70.72 -88.41
C LEU A 20 11.14 -72.10 -87.69
N SER A 21 10.26 -73.01 -88.14
CA SER A 21 10.54 -74.46 -88.31
C SER A 21 9.43 -75.16 -89.11
N VAL A 22 9.83 -76.01 -90.07
CA VAL A 22 9.04 -76.49 -91.24
C VAL A 22 9.29 -78.00 -91.40
N ILE A 23 8.33 -78.90 -91.66
CA ILE A 23 6.85 -78.82 -91.79
C ILE A 23 6.27 -80.20 -91.36
N ALA A 24 5.04 -80.28 -90.83
CA ALA A 24 4.22 -81.51 -90.86
C ALA A 24 2.72 -81.25 -90.61
N LEU A 25 1.89 -81.47 -91.63
CA LEU A 25 0.45 -81.62 -91.49
C LEU A 25 0.11 -83.10 -91.19
N ALA A 26 -1.10 -83.36 -90.67
CA ALA A 26 -1.73 -84.68 -90.46
C ALA A 26 -1.29 -85.51 -89.23
N LEU A 27 -1.95 -85.25 -88.08
CA LEU A 27 -2.74 -86.26 -87.32
C LEU A 27 -3.53 -85.58 -86.18
N GLY A 28 -4.68 -86.15 -85.84
CA GLY A 28 -5.78 -85.50 -85.12
C GLY A 28 -5.46 -84.84 -83.77
N ILE A 29 -6.08 -83.67 -83.61
CA ILE A 29 -6.21 -82.82 -82.41
C ILE A 29 -6.40 -83.60 -81.10
N VAL A 30 -5.61 -83.25 -80.09
CA VAL A 30 -6.15 -82.98 -78.73
C VAL A 30 -5.60 -81.63 -78.28
N LEU A 31 -6.50 -80.65 -78.13
CA LEU A 31 -6.21 -79.37 -77.51
C LEU A 31 -6.17 -79.55 -75.98
N ALA A 32 -4.97 -79.71 -75.42
CA ALA A 32 -4.79 -79.55 -73.98
C ALA A 32 -5.03 -78.07 -73.63
N GLN A 33 -6.12 -77.80 -72.90
CA GLN A 33 -6.39 -76.45 -72.38
C GLN A 33 -5.23 -76.03 -71.46
N PRO A 34 -4.78 -74.76 -71.49
CA PRO A 34 -3.91 -74.25 -70.45
C PRO A 34 -4.71 -74.25 -69.14
N GLN A 35 -4.32 -75.08 -68.18
CA GLN A 35 -4.88 -75.00 -66.83
C GLN A 35 -4.60 -73.60 -66.28
N LEU A 36 -5.66 -72.84 -65.99
CA LEU A 36 -5.52 -71.65 -65.18
C LEU A 36 -4.96 -72.08 -63.83
N LEU A 37 -3.76 -71.58 -63.51
CA LEU A 37 -3.24 -71.63 -62.16
C LEU A 37 -4.09 -70.67 -61.33
N GLU A 38 -5.15 -71.16 -60.68
CA GLU A 38 -5.93 -70.34 -59.76
C GLU A 38 -5.02 -69.84 -58.63
N ALA A 39 -4.73 -68.54 -58.66
CA ALA A 39 -3.96 -67.88 -57.63
C ALA A 39 -4.78 -67.87 -56.34
N ILE A 40 -4.51 -68.83 -55.44
CA ILE A 40 -5.11 -68.90 -54.11
C ILE A 40 -4.90 -67.55 -53.42
N ALA A 41 -5.97 -66.78 -53.25
CA ALA A 41 -5.89 -65.45 -52.69
C ALA A 41 -5.33 -65.53 -51.26
N ALA A 42 -4.18 -64.89 -51.04
CA ALA A 42 -3.51 -64.92 -49.75
C ALA A 42 -4.45 -64.45 -48.61
N PRO A 43 -4.47 -65.14 -47.45
CA PRO A 43 -5.43 -64.83 -46.39
C PRO A 43 -5.26 -63.40 -45.90
N THR A 44 -6.40 -62.73 -45.70
CA THR A 44 -6.46 -61.35 -45.20
C THR A 44 -7.20 -61.29 -43.86
N TYR A 45 -6.73 -60.40 -42.99
CA TYR A 45 -7.23 -60.23 -41.64
C TYR A 45 -7.69 -58.80 -41.41
N LYS A 46 -8.81 -58.64 -40.70
CA LYS A 46 -9.38 -57.34 -40.32
C LYS A 46 -8.79 -56.86 -39.00
N ILE A 47 -8.30 -55.63 -38.97
CA ILE A 47 -7.91 -54.89 -37.77
C ILE A 47 -8.95 -53.79 -37.54
N THR A 48 -9.62 -53.86 -36.40
CA THR A 48 -10.62 -52.89 -35.93
C THR A 48 -10.07 -52.10 -34.75
N TYR A 49 -10.42 -50.82 -34.66
CA TYR A 49 -9.85 -49.89 -33.70
C TYR A 49 -10.94 -49.31 -32.79
N SER A 50 -10.68 -49.21 -31.48
CA SER A 50 -11.59 -48.65 -30.48
C SER A 50 -10.90 -47.54 -29.69
N ALA A 51 -11.60 -46.41 -29.56
CA ALA A 51 -11.11 -45.24 -28.82
C ALA A 51 -10.96 -45.48 -27.31
N ASN A 52 -11.61 -46.52 -26.76
CA ASN A 52 -11.44 -47.02 -25.39
C ASN A 52 -11.44 -45.90 -24.32
N GLY A 53 -12.55 -45.16 -24.24
CA GLY A 53 -12.69 -43.98 -23.36
C GLY A 53 -12.19 -42.65 -23.95
N GLY A 54 -11.67 -42.67 -25.18
CA GLY A 54 -11.51 -41.49 -26.04
C GLY A 54 -12.66 -41.33 -27.04
N TYR A 55 -12.51 -40.40 -27.99
CA TYR A 55 -13.49 -40.05 -29.02
C TYR A 55 -12.84 -39.93 -30.42
N GLY A 56 -13.68 -39.93 -31.46
CA GLY A 56 -13.30 -39.95 -32.88
C GLY A 56 -13.67 -41.28 -33.56
N THR A 57 -13.31 -41.44 -34.83
CA THR A 57 -13.57 -42.66 -35.62
C THR A 57 -12.32 -43.09 -36.39
N MET A 58 -12.15 -44.40 -36.60
CA MET A 58 -11.10 -44.99 -37.42
C MET A 58 -11.69 -46.09 -38.29
N THR A 59 -11.37 -46.08 -39.58
CA THR A 59 -11.85 -47.11 -40.51
C THR A 59 -11.08 -48.41 -40.33
N THR A 60 -11.79 -49.54 -40.38
CA THR A 60 -11.20 -50.90 -40.37
C THR A 60 -10.07 -51.00 -41.41
N GLN A 61 -9.03 -51.76 -41.08
CA GLN A 61 -7.90 -52.03 -41.97
C GLN A 61 -7.87 -53.52 -42.33
N THR A 62 -7.73 -53.83 -43.62
CA THR A 62 -7.50 -55.20 -44.10
C THR A 62 -6.00 -55.40 -44.33
N VAL A 63 -5.43 -56.49 -43.82
CA VAL A 63 -3.99 -56.77 -43.83
C VAL A 63 -3.75 -58.22 -44.26
N GLY A 64 -2.96 -58.44 -45.31
CA GLY A 64 -2.54 -59.78 -45.74
C GLY A 64 -1.44 -60.39 -44.85
N SER A 65 -1.13 -61.67 -45.07
CA SER A 65 -0.11 -62.41 -44.32
C SER A 65 1.30 -61.78 -44.29
N ALA A 66 1.67 -61.00 -45.32
CA ALA A 66 2.92 -60.23 -45.36
C ALA A 66 3.00 -59.11 -44.29
N GLY A 67 1.85 -58.67 -43.76
CA GLY A 67 1.72 -57.61 -42.78
C GLY A 67 1.59 -56.20 -43.36
N ALA A 68 1.21 -55.25 -42.52
CA ALA A 68 1.13 -53.83 -42.85
C ALA A 68 1.35 -52.98 -41.59
N LYS A 69 1.77 -51.72 -41.77
CA LYS A 69 1.76 -50.74 -40.66
C LYS A 69 0.33 -50.48 -40.20
N LEU A 70 0.10 -50.41 -38.90
CA LEU A 70 -1.18 -49.95 -38.36
C LEU A 70 -1.51 -48.54 -38.90
N LYS A 71 -2.79 -48.22 -39.03
CA LYS A 71 -3.20 -46.84 -39.27
C LYS A 71 -2.79 -45.98 -38.08
N LYS A 72 -2.18 -44.82 -38.34
CA LYS A 72 -1.83 -43.83 -37.32
C LYS A 72 -3.06 -43.45 -36.51
N ASN A 73 -2.95 -43.40 -35.19
CA ASN A 73 -4.08 -43.05 -34.33
C ASN A 73 -4.61 -41.65 -34.65
N VAL A 74 -5.94 -41.54 -34.81
CA VAL A 74 -6.66 -40.25 -34.92
C VAL A 74 -7.69 -40.05 -33.80
N PHE A 75 -7.88 -41.03 -32.91
CA PHE A 75 -8.67 -40.82 -31.70
C PHE A 75 -8.01 -39.80 -30.79
N LYS A 76 -8.82 -39.07 -30.02
CA LYS A 76 -8.39 -38.08 -29.03
C LYS A 76 -9.01 -38.40 -27.67
N ARG A 77 -8.37 -37.94 -26.59
CA ARG A 77 -8.92 -37.99 -25.24
C ARG A 77 -8.41 -36.80 -24.43
N THR A 78 -9.31 -35.97 -23.93
CA THR A 78 -8.96 -34.69 -23.27
C THR A 78 -8.09 -34.93 -22.04
N ASN A 79 -6.92 -34.28 -21.98
CA ASN A 79 -5.88 -34.42 -20.95
C ASN A 79 -5.19 -35.80 -20.88
N TYR A 80 -5.22 -36.59 -21.96
CA TYR A 80 -4.45 -37.84 -22.07
C TYR A 80 -3.65 -37.91 -23.38
N ALA A 81 -2.41 -38.41 -23.30
CA ALA A 81 -1.59 -38.77 -24.44
C ALA A 81 -1.84 -40.22 -24.87
N PHE A 82 -1.79 -40.49 -26.17
CA PHE A 82 -1.92 -41.85 -26.72
C PHE A 82 -0.63 -42.65 -26.48
N ALA A 83 -0.76 -43.83 -25.88
CA ALA A 83 0.35 -44.70 -25.47
C ALA A 83 0.46 -46.01 -26.27
N GLY A 84 -0.28 -46.12 -27.37
CA GLY A 84 -0.34 -47.32 -28.21
C GLY A 84 -1.62 -48.14 -28.03
N TRP A 85 -1.61 -49.33 -28.60
CA TRP A 85 -2.76 -50.22 -28.77
C TRP A 85 -2.64 -51.49 -27.93
N ALA A 86 -3.69 -51.83 -27.19
CA ALA A 86 -3.83 -53.11 -26.50
C ALA A 86 -4.82 -54.04 -27.20
N THR A 87 -4.76 -55.33 -26.89
CA THR A 87 -5.71 -56.34 -27.39
C THR A 87 -6.94 -56.54 -26.48
N SER A 88 -7.06 -55.78 -25.38
CA SER A 88 -8.24 -55.74 -24.51
C SER A 88 -8.46 -54.35 -23.89
N THR A 89 -9.67 -54.10 -23.40
CA THR A 89 -10.07 -52.84 -22.76
C THR A 89 -9.21 -52.49 -21.53
N THR A 90 -8.74 -53.50 -20.79
CA THR A 90 -7.92 -53.36 -19.57
C THR A 90 -6.42 -53.63 -19.75
N GLY A 91 -6.01 -54.41 -20.76
CA GLY A 91 -4.60 -54.83 -20.94
C GLY A 91 -3.59 -53.71 -21.21
N THR A 92 -2.30 -54.00 -21.08
CA THR A 92 -1.21 -53.06 -21.38
C THR A 92 -1.06 -52.79 -22.87
N SER A 93 -0.34 -51.72 -23.22
CA SER A 93 0.00 -51.42 -24.62
C SER A 93 0.87 -52.52 -25.22
N LYS A 94 0.43 -53.11 -26.33
CA LYS A 94 1.09 -54.22 -27.03
C LYS A 94 1.69 -53.81 -28.38
N TYR A 95 1.13 -52.78 -29.02
CA TYR A 95 1.59 -52.27 -30.31
C TYR A 95 1.74 -50.75 -30.25
N ALA A 96 2.90 -50.22 -30.64
CA ALA A 96 3.11 -48.79 -30.80
C ALA A 96 2.27 -48.21 -31.96
N ASP A 97 2.15 -46.89 -32.04
CA ASP A 97 1.43 -46.27 -33.16
C ASP A 97 2.14 -46.54 -34.50
N ALA A 98 1.36 -46.72 -35.56
CA ALA A 98 1.83 -47.03 -36.92
C ALA A 98 2.86 -48.18 -37.06
N VAL A 99 3.00 -49.07 -36.07
CA VAL A 99 3.94 -50.19 -36.11
C VAL A 99 3.53 -51.25 -37.16
N LEU A 100 4.50 -51.91 -37.78
CA LEU A 100 4.28 -53.04 -38.68
C LEU A 100 3.72 -54.23 -37.89
N VAL A 101 2.54 -54.73 -38.28
CA VAL A 101 1.94 -55.94 -37.70
C VAL A 101 1.74 -57.02 -38.75
N LYS A 102 1.96 -58.28 -38.36
CA LYS A 102 1.70 -59.50 -39.14
C LYS A 102 0.62 -60.33 -38.43
N PRO A 103 -0.67 -59.99 -38.57
CA PRO A 103 -1.74 -60.72 -37.89
C PRO A 103 -1.84 -62.17 -38.41
N LYS A 104 -2.17 -63.09 -37.51
CA LYS A 104 -2.55 -64.49 -37.84
C LYS A 104 -4.06 -64.74 -37.70
N ALA A 105 -4.80 -63.74 -37.23
CA ALA A 105 -6.24 -63.72 -37.01
C ALA A 105 -6.73 -62.25 -37.01
N ASN A 106 -8.05 -62.04 -37.06
CA ASN A 106 -8.63 -60.71 -36.91
C ASN A 106 -8.27 -60.09 -35.55
N LEU A 107 -7.97 -58.79 -35.52
CA LEU A 107 -7.59 -58.06 -34.31
C LEU A 107 -8.60 -56.96 -33.97
N LYS A 108 -8.90 -56.81 -32.68
CA LYS A 108 -9.56 -55.63 -32.12
C LYS A 108 -8.60 -54.94 -31.19
N LEU A 109 -8.24 -53.71 -31.55
CA LEU A 109 -7.25 -52.89 -30.86
C LEU A 109 -7.93 -51.77 -30.08
N PHE A 110 -7.53 -51.61 -28.81
CA PHE A 110 -8.08 -50.64 -27.87
C PHE A 110 -7.01 -49.61 -27.54
N ALA A 111 -7.33 -48.32 -27.73
CA ALA A 111 -6.40 -47.25 -27.43
C ALA A 111 -6.02 -47.23 -25.94
N LYS A 112 -4.74 -46.94 -25.66
CA LYS A 112 -4.24 -46.72 -24.29
C LYS A 112 -3.82 -45.28 -24.13
N TRP A 113 -4.03 -44.78 -22.91
CA TRP A 113 -4.08 -43.36 -22.60
C TRP A 113 -3.33 -43.12 -21.30
N ILE A 114 -2.29 -42.28 -21.33
CA ILE A 114 -1.53 -41.84 -20.15
C ILE A 114 -1.95 -40.39 -19.85
N PRO A 115 -2.25 -40.02 -18.59
CA PRO A 115 -2.56 -38.63 -18.24
C PRO A 115 -1.43 -37.67 -18.65
N VAL A 116 -1.79 -36.54 -19.25
CA VAL A 116 -0.83 -35.46 -19.50
C VAL A 116 -0.53 -34.76 -18.18
N SER A 117 0.75 -34.67 -17.83
CA SER A 117 1.22 -33.88 -16.68
C SER A 117 1.48 -32.44 -17.10
N TYR A 118 1.04 -31.52 -16.25
CA TYR A 118 1.19 -30.08 -16.38
C TYR A 118 2.08 -29.55 -15.26
N ARG A 119 2.81 -28.47 -15.56
CA ARG A 119 3.72 -27.80 -14.62
C ARG A 119 2.95 -26.83 -13.73
N ILE A 120 3.14 -26.97 -12.42
CA ILE A 120 2.61 -26.10 -11.37
C ILE A 120 3.78 -25.34 -10.75
N ASP A 121 3.76 -24.03 -10.91
CA ASP A 121 4.75 -23.09 -10.38
C ASP A 121 4.23 -22.39 -9.13
N PHE A 122 5.14 -21.99 -8.24
CA PHE A 122 4.82 -21.33 -6.98
C PHE A 122 5.52 -19.97 -6.91
N TYR A 123 4.76 -18.92 -6.59
CA TYR A 123 5.26 -17.56 -6.49
C TYR A 123 4.96 -16.98 -5.10
N ALA A 124 6.00 -16.49 -4.42
CA ALA A 124 5.92 -15.98 -3.04
C ALA A 124 5.04 -14.72 -2.88
N ASN A 125 4.70 -14.06 -3.98
CA ASN A 125 4.03 -12.77 -3.99
C ASN A 125 4.85 -11.74 -3.17
N SER A 126 4.26 -11.06 -2.19
CA SER A 126 4.98 -10.17 -1.26
C SER A 126 5.78 -10.89 -0.16
N GLY A 127 5.99 -12.20 -0.27
CA GLY A 127 6.85 -13.00 0.61
C GLY A 127 8.23 -13.27 -0.02
N VAL A 128 9.07 -14.03 0.68
CA VAL A 128 10.43 -14.41 0.26
C VAL A 128 10.65 -15.93 0.34
N GLY A 129 11.64 -16.43 -0.39
CA GLY A 129 12.01 -17.85 -0.46
C GLY A 129 11.87 -18.43 -1.87
N VAL A 130 12.04 -19.75 -1.99
CA VAL A 130 11.92 -20.50 -3.25
C VAL A 130 11.19 -21.82 -3.04
N MET A 131 10.41 -22.26 -4.03
CA MET A 131 9.79 -23.58 -4.06
C MET A 131 9.98 -24.22 -5.44
N PRO A 132 10.28 -25.53 -5.52
CA PRO A 132 10.39 -26.23 -6.80
C PRO A 132 9.01 -26.40 -7.45
N ALA A 133 8.96 -26.35 -8.77
CA ALA A 133 7.73 -26.62 -9.52
C ALA A 133 7.32 -28.10 -9.38
N GLN A 134 6.01 -28.36 -9.25
CA GLN A 134 5.45 -29.71 -9.22
C GLN A 134 4.84 -30.09 -10.57
N LEU A 135 4.68 -31.40 -10.80
CA LEU A 135 3.89 -31.94 -11.90
C LEU A 135 2.54 -32.46 -11.38
N ALA A 136 1.47 -32.03 -12.03
CA ALA A 136 0.09 -32.41 -11.68
C ALA A 136 -0.66 -32.85 -12.93
N ASN A 137 -1.62 -33.76 -12.80
CA ASN A 137 -2.47 -34.20 -13.91
C ASN A 137 -3.92 -34.37 -13.44
N ILE A 138 -4.76 -35.01 -14.26
CA ILE A 138 -6.19 -35.18 -13.97
C ILE A 138 -6.51 -36.13 -12.79
N GLN A 139 -5.54 -36.94 -12.33
CA GLN A 139 -5.64 -37.75 -11.09
C GLN A 139 -5.36 -36.91 -9.83
N GLY A 140 -4.73 -35.75 -10.02
CA GLY A 140 -4.33 -34.77 -9.01
C GLY A 140 -3.02 -35.10 -8.29
N VAL A 141 -2.43 -34.08 -7.67
CA VAL A 141 -1.25 -34.16 -6.81
C VAL A 141 -1.53 -33.40 -5.51
N THR A 142 -0.94 -33.84 -4.40
CA THR A 142 -0.88 -33.04 -3.18
C THR A 142 0.14 -31.92 -3.38
N LEU A 143 -0.25 -30.67 -3.15
CA LEU A 143 0.69 -29.54 -3.20
C LEU A 143 1.77 -29.72 -2.13
N ALA A 144 2.99 -29.28 -2.42
CA ALA A 144 4.04 -29.20 -1.42
C ALA A 144 3.69 -28.13 -0.37
N GLU A 145 3.98 -28.41 0.90
CA GLU A 145 3.85 -27.45 2.00
C GLU A 145 4.60 -26.15 1.68
N ASN A 146 4.01 -25.02 2.05
CA ASN A 146 4.58 -23.72 1.79
C ASN A 146 5.96 -23.55 2.48
N LYS A 147 6.96 -23.16 1.69
CA LYS A 147 8.32 -22.80 2.18
C LYS A 147 8.64 -21.32 2.08
N PHE A 148 7.72 -20.49 1.57
CA PHE A 148 7.88 -19.05 1.61
C PHE A 148 7.62 -18.51 3.01
N THR A 149 8.24 -17.38 3.35
CA THR A 149 8.01 -16.65 4.59
C THR A 149 7.71 -15.18 4.30
N ARG A 150 7.03 -14.52 5.23
CA ARG A 150 6.79 -13.07 5.18
C ARG A 150 6.68 -12.52 6.60
N VAL A 151 7.63 -11.67 6.99
CA VAL A 151 7.70 -11.13 8.36
C VAL A 151 6.41 -10.37 8.70
N GLY A 152 5.76 -10.74 9.80
CA GLY A 152 4.48 -10.16 10.23
C GLY A 152 3.22 -10.75 9.59
N TYR A 153 3.34 -11.81 8.78
CA TYR A 153 2.20 -12.44 8.10
C TYR A 153 2.24 -13.97 8.21
N ALA A 154 1.06 -14.58 8.28
CA ALA A 154 0.85 -16.01 8.19
C ALA A 154 0.48 -16.40 6.75
N PHE A 155 0.90 -17.58 6.31
CA PHE A 155 0.49 -18.12 5.00
C PHE A 155 -0.99 -18.50 5.04
N ALA A 156 -1.78 -17.97 4.11
CA ALA A 156 -3.23 -18.17 4.05
C ALA A 156 -3.67 -19.19 2.99
N GLY A 157 -2.77 -19.60 2.10
CA GLY A 157 -3.06 -20.48 0.97
C GLY A 157 -2.62 -19.91 -0.38
N TRP A 158 -3.03 -20.59 -1.44
CA TRP A 158 -2.62 -20.32 -2.82
C TRP A 158 -3.78 -19.75 -3.64
N ALA A 159 -3.55 -18.60 -4.30
CA ALA A 159 -4.43 -18.04 -5.32
C ALA A 159 -3.99 -18.44 -6.74
N THR A 160 -4.90 -18.29 -7.71
CA THR A 160 -4.62 -18.57 -9.14
C THR A 160 -4.16 -17.35 -9.94
N SER A 161 -4.11 -16.19 -9.30
CA SER A 161 -3.57 -14.92 -9.80
C SER A 161 -3.04 -14.10 -8.61
N ALA A 162 -2.15 -13.13 -8.84
CA ALA A 162 -1.51 -12.36 -7.76
C ALA A 162 -2.49 -11.60 -6.86
N GLY A 163 -3.53 -11.00 -7.46
CA GLY A 163 -4.59 -10.28 -6.75
C GLY A 163 -5.76 -11.16 -6.29
N GLY A 164 -5.88 -12.40 -6.78
CA GLY A 164 -7.07 -13.25 -6.54
C GLY A 164 -7.18 -13.80 -5.13
N GLU A 165 -8.36 -14.35 -4.82
CA GLU A 165 -8.65 -15.04 -3.56
C GLU A 165 -7.95 -16.39 -3.42
N VAL A 166 -7.89 -16.90 -2.18
CA VAL A 166 -7.37 -18.25 -1.88
C VAL A 166 -8.24 -19.29 -2.58
N ALA A 167 -7.63 -20.05 -3.48
CA ALA A 167 -8.27 -21.13 -4.24
C ALA A 167 -7.87 -22.53 -3.72
N PHE A 168 -6.71 -22.66 -3.07
CA PHE A 168 -6.21 -23.91 -2.51
C PHE A 168 -5.59 -23.65 -1.14
N ALA A 169 -5.94 -24.47 -0.14
CA ALA A 169 -5.25 -24.47 1.15
C ALA A 169 -3.84 -25.05 1.03
N ASP A 170 -2.99 -24.86 2.04
CA ASP A 170 -1.68 -25.51 2.07
C ASP A 170 -1.80 -27.04 2.07
N ALA A 171 -0.82 -27.72 1.48
CA ALA A 171 -0.80 -29.18 1.31
C ALA A 171 -2.08 -29.80 0.71
N SER A 172 -2.96 -29.02 0.06
CA SER A 172 -4.22 -29.51 -0.49
C SER A 172 -4.04 -30.21 -1.83
N LYS A 173 -5.04 -31.02 -2.24
CA LYS A 173 -4.99 -31.77 -3.52
C LYS A 173 -5.42 -30.87 -4.69
N LEU A 174 -4.51 -30.67 -5.65
CA LEU A 174 -4.77 -29.94 -6.90
C LEU A 174 -4.93 -30.91 -8.08
N VAL A 175 -5.92 -30.66 -8.95
CA VAL A 175 -6.13 -31.38 -10.22
C VAL A 175 -5.82 -30.45 -11.40
N ALA A 176 -4.84 -30.79 -12.23
CA ALA A 176 -4.39 -29.92 -13.32
C ALA A 176 -4.91 -30.34 -14.70
N LYS A 177 -5.24 -29.34 -15.52
CA LYS A 177 -5.66 -29.46 -16.93
C LYS A 177 -4.90 -28.50 -17.86
N LYS A 178 -3.98 -27.70 -17.31
CA LYS A 178 -3.09 -26.74 -17.98
C LYS A 178 -1.92 -26.44 -17.05
N ASN A 179 -0.83 -25.87 -17.58
CA ASN A 179 0.23 -25.28 -16.76
C ASN A 179 -0.35 -24.10 -15.98
N GLN A 180 0.09 -23.91 -14.74
CA GLN A 180 -0.48 -22.92 -13.83
C GLN A 180 0.56 -22.41 -12.83
N MET A 181 0.54 -21.10 -12.57
CA MET A 181 1.26 -20.51 -11.45
C MET A 181 0.28 -20.27 -10.29
N LEU A 182 0.73 -20.61 -9.08
CA LEU A 182 0.05 -20.39 -7.82
C LEU A 182 0.76 -19.26 -7.06
N PHE A 183 -0.03 -18.39 -6.45
CA PHE A 183 0.45 -17.17 -5.81
C PHE A 183 0.17 -17.25 -4.32
N ALA A 184 1.19 -17.09 -3.49
CA ALA A 184 1.03 -17.11 -2.04
C ALA A 184 0.15 -15.94 -1.56
N LYS A 185 -0.83 -16.26 -0.70
CA LYS A 185 -1.65 -15.29 0.02
C LYS A 185 -1.23 -15.25 1.49
N TRP A 186 -1.38 -14.09 2.08
CA TRP A 186 -0.76 -13.73 3.35
C TRP A 186 -1.77 -12.99 4.22
N SER A 187 -2.07 -13.51 5.40
CA SER A 187 -2.89 -12.84 6.42
C SER A 187 -1.97 -12.11 7.40
N LEU A 188 -2.32 -10.88 7.75
CA LEU A 188 -1.57 -10.08 8.73
C LEU A 188 -1.66 -10.73 10.11
N VAL A 189 -0.54 -10.84 10.84
CA VAL A 189 -0.52 -11.39 12.20
C VAL A 189 -0.57 -10.24 13.20
N GLU A 190 -1.45 -10.36 14.19
CA GLU A 190 -1.48 -9.46 15.35
C GLU A 190 -0.63 -10.00 16.49
N TYR A 191 0.07 -9.09 17.16
CA TYR A 191 0.96 -9.34 18.29
C TYR A 191 0.46 -8.59 19.53
N ASN A 192 0.87 -9.06 20.70
CA ASN A 192 0.58 -8.44 21.98
C ASN A 192 1.68 -7.46 22.38
N MET A 193 1.30 -6.24 22.71
CA MET A 193 2.13 -5.26 23.41
C MET A 193 1.66 -5.20 24.87
N SER A 194 2.39 -5.89 25.74
CA SER A 194 2.17 -5.90 27.19
C SER A 194 3.08 -4.90 27.89
N PHE A 195 2.79 -4.59 29.15
CA PHE A 195 3.52 -3.58 29.92
C PHE A 195 3.91 -4.14 31.28
N SER A 196 5.14 -3.85 31.72
CA SER A 196 5.62 -4.22 33.06
C SER A 196 6.29 -3.01 33.69
N SER A 197 5.98 -2.74 34.95
CA SER A 197 6.41 -1.54 35.66
C SER A 197 6.53 -1.81 37.16
N PRO A 198 7.55 -1.25 37.85
CA PRO A 198 7.60 -1.18 39.30
C PRO A 198 6.94 0.08 39.89
N GLY A 199 6.23 0.88 39.08
CA GLY A 199 5.47 2.06 39.50
C GLY A 199 3.98 1.79 39.68
N ASP A 200 3.24 2.78 40.15
CA ASP A 200 1.81 2.67 40.43
C ASP A 200 0.96 2.71 39.15
N GLY A 201 -0.11 1.93 39.11
CA GLY A 201 -1.08 1.88 38.00
C GLY A 201 -0.99 0.62 37.13
N THR A 202 -1.88 0.53 36.13
CA THR A 202 -1.96 -0.60 35.20
C THR A 202 -2.17 -0.13 33.76
N MET A 203 -1.60 -0.87 32.81
CA MET A 203 -1.80 -0.66 31.37
C MET A 203 -2.39 -1.94 30.78
N PRO A 204 -3.47 -1.86 29.96
CA PRO A 204 -4.00 -3.02 29.26
C PRO A 204 -3.01 -3.50 28.19
N THR A 205 -2.96 -4.81 27.92
CA THR A 205 -2.25 -5.32 26.74
C THR A 205 -2.92 -4.79 25.48
N LEU A 206 -2.13 -4.18 24.59
CA LEU A 206 -2.59 -3.64 23.31
C LEU A 206 -2.31 -4.63 22.18
N LYS A 207 -3.11 -4.55 21.11
CA LYS A 207 -2.88 -5.28 19.85
C LYS A 207 -2.16 -4.38 18.85
N PHE A 208 -1.18 -4.94 18.16
CA PHE A 208 -0.46 -4.25 17.09
C PHE A 208 0.03 -5.24 16.03
N ASN A 209 0.44 -4.73 14.87
CA ASN A 209 1.08 -5.52 13.83
C ASN A 209 2.15 -4.67 13.09
N VAL A 210 2.81 -5.31 12.11
CA VAL A 210 3.87 -4.70 11.28
C VAL A 210 3.44 -3.53 10.39
N THR A 211 2.16 -3.13 10.41
CA THR A 211 1.65 -1.98 9.66
C THR A 211 1.04 -0.88 10.51
N ASN A 212 0.46 -1.18 11.68
CA ASN A 212 -0.35 -0.22 12.45
C ASN A 212 0.16 0.12 13.86
N GLY A 213 1.22 -0.55 14.35
CA GLY A 213 1.63 -0.38 15.74
C GLY A 213 2.25 0.99 16.05
N THR A 214 1.91 1.51 17.23
CA THR A 214 2.47 2.72 17.86
C THR A 214 2.73 2.48 19.35
N LEU A 215 3.65 3.23 19.94
CA LEU A 215 3.88 3.25 21.38
C LEU A 215 2.79 4.08 22.08
N PRO A 216 2.15 3.59 23.15
CA PRO A 216 1.04 4.31 23.79
C PRO A 216 1.52 5.37 24.78
N GLN A 217 0.60 6.24 25.18
CA GLN A 217 0.77 7.13 26.33
C GLN A 217 1.01 6.31 27.61
N ASN A 218 1.95 6.77 28.44
CA ASN A 218 2.22 6.15 29.73
C ASN A 218 1.13 6.49 30.75
N LYS A 219 0.54 5.46 31.38
CA LYS A 219 -0.42 5.62 32.49
C LYS A 219 0.14 5.18 33.86
N PHE A 220 1.39 4.72 33.91
CA PHE A 220 2.06 4.47 35.18
C PHE A 220 2.50 5.79 35.81
N ALA A 221 2.33 5.93 37.13
CA ALA A 221 2.86 7.04 37.91
C ALA A 221 4.13 6.61 38.65
N ARG A 222 5.07 7.56 38.82
CA ARG A 222 6.21 7.40 39.71
C ARG A 222 6.56 8.75 40.32
N SER A 223 6.27 8.91 41.61
CA SER A 223 6.50 10.18 42.32
C SER A 223 7.97 10.63 42.22
N GLY A 224 8.17 11.93 42.01
CA GLY A 224 9.50 12.52 41.85
C GLY A 224 10.30 12.03 40.64
N SER A 225 9.64 11.49 39.60
CA SER A 225 10.32 11.00 38.39
C SER A 225 9.60 11.44 37.10
N THR A 226 10.37 11.83 36.09
CA THR A 226 9.90 12.11 34.73
C THR A 226 9.99 10.84 33.88
N PHE A 227 8.91 10.52 33.15
CA PHE A 227 8.89 9.43 32.18
C PHE A 227 9.70 9.79 30.93
N LEU A 228 10.61 8.92 30.53
CA LEU A 228 11.53 9.14 29.40
C LEU A 228 11.19 8.31 28.16
N GLY A 229 10.09 7.57 28.15
CA GLY A 229 9.72 6.66 27.07
C GLY A 229 9.79 5.18 27.46
N TRP A 230 9.55 4.33 26.48
CA TRP A 230 9.49 2.88 26.65
C TRP A 230 10.84 2.22 26.37
N SER A 231 11.08 1.05 26.96
CA SER A 231 12.21 0.16 26.67
C SER A 231 11.75 -1.31 26.63
N LYS A 232 12.60 -2.22 26.13
CA LYS A 232 12.29 -3.67 26.06
C LYS A 232 12.69 -4.47 27.32
N SER A 233 13.24 -3.80 28.32
CA SER A 233 13.74 -4.43 29.56
C SER A 233 13.77 -3.43 30.71
N GLN A 234 13.67 -3.92 31.94
CA GLN A 234 13.75 -3.09 33.14
C GLN A 234 15.07 -2.30 33.18
N GLY A 235 14.98 -0.96 33.23
CA GLY A 235 16.16 -0.09 33.19
C GLY A 235 16.92 -0.06 31.86
N GLY A 236 16.37 -0.67 30.79
CA GLY A 236 16.97 -0.65 29.46
C GLY A 236 16.89 0.72 28.77
N THR A 237 17.64 0.86 27.69
CA THR A 237 17.63 2.07 26.84
C THR A 237 16.24 2.35 26.26
N VAL A 238 15.87 3.63 26.20
CA VAL A 238 14.63 4.09 25.54
C VAL A 238 14.64 3.68 24.06
N ILE A 239 13.58 2.99 23.63
CA ILE A 239 13.33 2.63 22.23
C ILE A 239 12.37 3.58 21.52
N GLY A 240 11.69 4.44 22.27
CA GLY A 240 10.79 5.47 21.74
C GLY A 240 9.84 6.08 22.78
N GLN A 241 9.19 7.18 22.40
CA GLN A 241 8.16 7.90 23.14
C GLN A 241 6.75 7.50 22.69
N PRO A 242 5.70 7.82 23.47
CA PRO A 242 4.31 7.74 23.04
C PRO A 242 4.05 8.38 21.66
N GLY A 243 3.09 7.81 20.91
CA GLY A 243 2.75 8.20 19.54
C GLY A 243 3.57 7.48 18.46
N GLN A 244 4.88 7.32 18.71
CA GLN A 244 5.83 6.84 17.70
C GLN A 244 5.52 5.43 17.19
N ALA A 245 5.77 5.20 15.90
CA ALA A 245 5.51 3.91 15.25
C ALA A 245 6.36 2.75 15.85
N TYR A 246 5.69 1.68 16.24
CA TYR A 246 6.30 0.42 16.70
C TYR A 246 5.75 -0.76 15.88
N ARG A 247 6.41 -1.04 14.75
CA ARG A 247 5.90 -1.94 13.70
C ARG A 247 6.74 -3.21 13.54
N THR A 248 7.16 -3.83 14.65
CA THR A 248 7.95 -5.07 14.66
C THR A 248 7.07 -6.33 14.60
N ALA A 249 7.64 -7.46 14.21
CA ALA A 249 7.00 -8.77 14.39
C ALA A 249 7.31 -9.35 15.77
N GLY A 250 6.33 -10.05 16.37
CA GLY A 250 6.45 -10.72 17.66
C GLY A 250 5.90 -9.90 18.82
N ASP A 251 5.42 -10.60 19.85
CA ASP A 251 4.95 -10.01 21.10
C ASP A 251 6.08 -9.26 21.82
N VAL A 252 5.73 -8.21 22.55
CA VAL A 252 6.68 -7.38 23.32
C VAL A 252 6.14 -7.06 24.70
N THR A 253 7.03 -7.02 25.69
CA THR A 253 6.75 -6.38 26.99
C THR A 253 7.55 -5.09 27.08
N LEU A 254 6.85 -3.97 27.23
CA LEU A 254 7.46 -2.65 27.36
C LEU A 254 7.58 -2.24 28.83
N TRP A 255 8.70 -1.61 29.14
CA TRP A 255 9.04 -1.10 30.47
C TRP A 255 9.15 0.42 30.41
N PRO A 256 8.55 1.17 31.36
CA PRO A 256 8.69 2.61 31.39
C PRO A 256 10.07 3.00 31.94
N VAL A 257 10.78 3.87 31.21
CA VAL A 257 12.05 4.46 31.64
C VAL A 257 11.76 5.75 32.41
N TRP A 258 12.49 5.98 33.50
CA TRP A 258 12.25 7.08 34.43
C TRP A 258 13.56 7.79 34.80
N SER A 259 13.53 9.12 34.95
CA SER A 259 14.60 9.91 35.55
C SER A 259 14.12 10.64 36.80
N THR A 260 14.93 10.61 37.85
CA THR A 260 14.76 11.44 39.07
C THR A 260 15.52 12.76 39.01
N ALA A 261 16.41 12.95 38.04
CA ALA A 261 16.98 14.26 37.76
C ALA A 261 15.91 15.16 37.10
N PRO A 262 15.93 16.49 37.32
CA PRO A 262 15.17 17.43 36.51
C PRO A 262 15.76 17.46 35.10
N VAL A 263 15.34 16.49 34.30
CA VAL A 263 15.52 16.51 32.85
C VAL A 263 14.59 17.57 32.28
N GLY A 264 15.17 18.55 31.58
CA GLY A 264 14.41 19.35 30.63
C GLY A 264 13.83 18.46 29.52
N PRO A 265 13.03 19.03 28.60
CA PRO A 265 12.38 18.28 27.53
C PRO A 265 13.29 17.27 26.82
N VAL A 266 12.93 15.99 26.92
CA VAL A 266 13.64 14.90 26.22
C VAL A 266 13.45 15.08 24.72
N ALA A 267 14.54 15.00 23.95
CA ALA A 267 14.47 15.08 22.49
C ALA A 267 13.55 13.97 21.93
N PRO A 268 12.53 14.31 21.12
CA PRO A 268 11.66 13.33 20.49
C PRO A 268 12.43 12.50 19.47
N VAL A 269 12.03 11.23 19.30
CA VAL A 269 12.56 10.37 18.23
C VAL A 269 11.61 10.51 17.04
N VAL A 270 12.13 11.09 15.95
CA VAL A 270 11.33 11.48 14.77
C VAL A 270 11.76 10.62 13.59
N SER A 271 10.80 10.00 12.90
CA SER A 271 11.11 9.08 11.80
C SER A 271 11.83 9.80 10.66
N GLY A 272 13.06 9.40 10.38
CA GLY A 272 13.90 9.96 9.31
C GLY A 272 14.96 10.97 9.77
N HIS A 273 14.97 11.39 11.03
CA HIS A 273 15.87 12.44 11.53
C HIS A 273 16.55 12.11 12.85
N ARG A 274 17.71 12.74 13.08
CA ARG A 274 18.33 12.85 14.40
C ARG A 274 17.93 14.18 15.03
N VAL A 275 17.04 14.14 16.01
CA VAL A 275 16.78 15.30 16.89
C VAL A 275 17.91 15.42 17.91
N GLY A 276 18.36 16.66 18.15
CA GLY A 276 19.49 16.99 19.01
C GLY A 276 19.10 17.91 20.17
N ASP A 277 19.96 18.87 20.47
CA ASP A 277 19.81 19.81 21.58
C ASP A 277 18.47 20.58 21.52
N LEU A 278 17.82 20.77 22.67
CA LEU A 278 16.71 21.71 22.82
C LEU A 278 17.25 23.15 22.65
N LEU A 279 16.64 23.90 21.73
CA LEU A 279 16.97 25.29 21.43
C LEU A 279 16.07 26.27 22.19
N TRP A 280 14.79 25.93 22.29
CA TRP A 280 13.78 26.76 22.94
C TRP A 280 12.57 25.93 23.36
N SER A 281 11.87 26.36 24.41
CA SER A 281 10.62 25.78 24.87
C SER A 281 9.78 26.78 25.62
N ASP A 282 8.45 26.65 25.53
CA ASP A 282 7.50 27.17 26.49
C ASP A 282 6.60 26.02 26.97
N GLU A 283 6.53 25.85 28.28
CA GLU A 283 5.79 24.81 29.00
C GLU A 283 4.54 25.38 29.69
N PHE A 284 4.17 26.63 29.35
CA PHE A 284 2.96 27.34 29.77
C PHE A 284 2.65 27.28 31.28
N LYS A 285 3.70 27.27 32.11
CA LYS A 285 3.61 27.29 33.58
C LYS A 285 3.17 28.68 34.06
N GLY A 286 2.26 28.72 35.03
CA GLY A 286 1.87 29.95 35.72
C GLY A 286 0.69 29.72 36.65
N ALA A 287 0.15 30.78 37.27
CA ALA A 287 -1.07 30.66 38.05
C ALA A 287 -2.31 30.58 37.13
N THR A 288 -3.34 29.82 37.51
CA THR A 288 -4.61 29.72 36.77
C THR A 288 -5.16 31.11 36.42
N GLY A 289 -5.53 31.31 35.16
CA GLY A 289 -6.07 32.58 34.66
C GLY A 289 -5.03 33.65 34.28
N SER A 290 -3.73 33.38 34.47
CA SER A 290 -2.65 34.25 34.00
C SER A 290 -2.62 34.33 32.47
N ALA A 291 -1.99 35.38 31.93
CA ALA A 291 -1.62 35.45 30.52
C ALA A 291 -0.39 34.57 30.23
N VAL A 292 -0.15 34.28 28.95
CA VAL A 292 1.11 33.69 28.45
C VAL A 292 2.30 34.63 28.68
N ASP A 293 3.54 34.11 28.76
CA ASP A 293 4.74 34.93 29.00
C ASP A 293 4.91 35.98 27.90
N SER A 294 4.82 37.26 28.28
CA SER A 294 4.93 38.39 27.37
C SER A 294 6.34 38.56 26.79
N LYS A 295 7.36 37.88 27.32
CA LYS A 295 8.71 37.79 26.71
C LYS A 295 8.75 36.90 25.48
N SER A 296 7.89 35.88 25.43
CA SER A 296 7.78 34.96 24.29
C SER A 296 6.66 35.35 23.34
N TRP A 297 5.50 35.75 23.89
CA TRP A 297 4.24 35.81 23.13
C TRP A 297 3.57 37.19 23.14
N THR A 298 2.81 37.46 22.08
CA THR A 298 1.93 38.62 21.94
C THR A 298 0.53 38.13 21.57
N SER A 299 -0.45 38.34 22.45
CA SER A 299 -1.87 38.11 22.11
C SER A 299 -2.36 39.22 21.17
N ARG A 300 -3.10 38.85 20.12
CA ARG A 300 -3.58 39.78 19.09
C ARG A 300 -5.09 40.02 19.15
N PHE A 301 -5.50 41.13 18.55
CA PHE A 301 -6.88 41.38 18.14
C PHE A 301 -7.03 41.08 16.63
N CYS A 302 -8.25 41.14 16.08
CA CYS A 302 -8.39 41.23 14.62
C CYS A 302 -7.91 42.59 14.11
N GLY A 303 -7.06 42.59 13.08
CA GLY A 303 -6.47 43.76 12.45
C GLY A 303 -5.51 43.36 11.32
N HIS A 304 -5.40 44.20 10.29
CA HIS A 304 -4.51 43.99 9.12
C HIS A 304 -3.21 44.82 9.17
N ASP A 305 -3.01 45.64 10.21
CA ASP A 305 -1.78 46.41 10.35
C ASP A 305 -0.58 45.54 10.76
N GLY A 306 0.64 46.08 10.59
CA GLY A 306 1.87 45.40 10.99
C GLY A 306 1.98 45.14 12.50
N ALA A 307 1.27 45.91 13.34
CA ALA A 307 1.19 45.69 14.79
C ALA A 307 0.27 44.51 15.17
N ASN A 308 -0.39 43.88 14.19
CA ASN A 308 -1.17 42.65 14.34
C ASN A 308 -0.51 41.44 13.65
N GLY A 309 0.83 41.33 13.71
CA GLY A 309 1.51 40.09 13.30
C GLY A 309 1.66 39.92 11.78
N GLY A 310 1.67 41.01 11.01
CA GLY A 310 1.48 40.94 9.55
C GLY A 310 0.02 40.74 9.12
N GLY A 311 -0.91 40.84 10.08
CA GLY A 311 -2.34 40.79 9.87
C GLY A 311 -3.00 39.49 10.37
N THR A 312 -4.29 39.59 10.67
CA THR A 312 -5.14 38.57 11.29
C THR A 312 -6.57 38.65 10.75
N CYS A 313 -7.33 37.56 10.83
CA CYS A 313 -8.75 37.51 10.44
C CYS A 313 -8.99 37.76 8.94
N HIS A 314 -8.03 37.38 8.08
CA HIS A 314 -8.06 37.61 6.63
C HIS A 314 -9.08 36.72 5.90
N ASN A 315 -9.45 35.56 6.46
CA ASN A 315 -10.18 34.52 5.74
C ASN A 315 -11.71 34.60 5.91
N ASN A 316 -12.26 35.82 6.14
CA ASN A 316 -13.65 36.06 6.55
C ASN A 316 -14.06 35.21 7.77
N GLU A 317 -13.27 35.31 8.83
CA GLU A 317 -13.39 34.47 10.02
C GLU A 317 -14.34 35.15 11.04
N PRO A 318 -15.56 34.64 11.33
CA PRO A 318 -16.55 35.31 12.18
C PRO A 318 -16.23 35.31 13.69
N GLN A 319 -14.97 35.40 14.09
CA GLN A 319 -14.56 35.64 15.48
C GLN A 319 -13.94 37.01 15.70
N TRP A 320 -14.15 37.53 16.91
CA TRP A 320 -13.26 38.49 17.54
C TRP A 320 -12.08 37.75 18.18
N TYR A 321 -10.85 37.96 17.69
CA TYR A 321 -9.68 37.67 18.52
C TYR A 321 -9.55 38.73 19.62
N TYR A 322 -9.29 38.30 20.85
CA TYR A 322 -8.96 39.18 21.96
C TYR A 322 -8.09 38.47 23.02
N PRO A 323 -7.21 39.18 23.75
CA PRO A 323 -6.31 38.57 24.74
C PRO A 323 -7.03 37.83 25.89
N GLY A 324 -8.29 38.19 26.20
CA GLY A 324 -9.05 37.58 27.29
C GLY A 324 -9.43 36.11 27.08
N ALA A 325 -9.47 35.64 25.82
CA ALA A 325 -9.71 34.23 25.48
C ALA A 325 -8.56 33.29 25.85
N ILE A 326 -7.36 33.83 26.12
CA ILE A 326 -6.12 33.06 26.30
C ILE A 326 -5.75 33.08 27.78
N LYS A 327 -5.69 31.90 28.39
CA LYS A 327 -5.44 31.74 29.83
C LYS A 327 -4.57 30.52 30.12
N LEU A 328 -3.67 30.65 31.09
CA LEU A 328 -2.99 29.50 31.66
C LEU A 328 -3.95 28.71 32.56
N ASP A 329 -3.90 27.38 32.52
CA ASP A 329 -4.75 26.52 33.34
C ASP A 329 -4.28 26.44 34.82
N GLY A 330 -2.99 26.66 35.06
CA GLY A 330 -2.35 26.55 36.37
C GLY A 330 -2.14 25.11 36.86
N SER A 331 -2.14 24.13 35.96
CA SER A 331 -1.72 22.76 36.29
C SER A 331 -0.21 22.69 36.55
N THR A 332 0.24 21.62 37.21
CA THR A 332 1.68 21.34 37.41
C THR A 332 2.41 21.12 36.09
N ASP A 333 1.71 20.56 35.11
CA ASP A 333 2.25 20.27 33.78
C ASP A 333 2.15 21.50 32.85
N GLY A 334 1.26 22.44 33.15
CA GLY A 334 1.09 23.69 32.43
C GLY A 334 0.22 23.51 31.19
N SER A 335 -0.58 24.53 30.87
CA SER A 335 -1.23 24.61 29.57
C SER A 335 -1.71 26.03 29.29
N ALA A 336 -1.44 26.52 28.08
CA ALA A 336 -2.18 27.64 27.50
C ALA A 336 -3.49 27.13 26.90
N VAL A 337 -4.60 27.75 27.30
CA VAL A 337 -5.94 27.41 26.85
C VAL A 337 -6.53 28.58 26.07
N ILE A 338 -6.86 28.34 24.80
CA ILE A 338 -7.70 29.25 24.00
C ILE A 338 -9.15 28.80 24.21
N THR A 339 -9.96 29.67 24.81
CA THR A 339 -11.41 29.44 24.96
C THR A 339 -12.17 30.21 23.90
N THR A 340 -12.87 29.47 23.02
CA THR A 340 -13.71 30.02 21.97
C THR A 340 -15.17 29.97 22.40
N THR A 341 -15.91 31.06 22.26
CA THR A 341 -17.27 31.20 22.81
C THR A 341 -18.23 31.77 21.77
N LYS A 342 -19.40 31.16 21.57
CA LYS A 342 -20.48 31.74 20.75
C LYS A 342 -21.05 32.96 21.50
N THR A 343 -21.04 34.14 20.88
CA THR A 343 -21.56 35.38 21.48
C THR A 343 -22.09 36.34 20.42
N GLY A 344 -23.09 37.14 20.77
CA GLY A 344 -23.57 38.25 19.94
C GLY A 344 -22.98 39.61 20.33
N GLN A 345 -21.97 39.63 21.20
CA GLN A 345 -21.37 40.85 21.76
C GLN A 345 -19.85 40.84 21.58
N ALA A 346 -19.33 41.93 21.03
CA ALA A 346 -17.90 42.16 20.88
C ALA A 346 -17.24 42.40 22.24
N PRO A 347 -16.06 41.80 22.53
CA PRO A 347 -15.22 42.22 23.63
C PRO A 347 -14.76 43.67 23.49
N GLU A 348 -14.43 44.31 24.61
CA GLU A 348 -13.82 45.64 24.61
C GLU A 348 -12.52 45.65 23.76
N GLY A 349 -12.41 46.67 22.89
CA GLY A 349 -11.27 46.84 21.98
C GLY A 349 -11.23 45.87 20.79
N ALA A 350 -12.14 44.90 20.67
CA ALA A 350 -12.10 43.92 19.59
C ALA A 350 -12.81 44.40 18.31
N THR A 351 -12.09 44.33 17.18
CA THR A 351 -12.61 44.64 15.85
C THR A 351 -13.17 43.38 15.18
N CYS A 352 -14.23 43.49 14.39
CA CYS A 352 -14.69 42.42 13.51
C CYS A 352 -14.25 42.71 12.06
N LEU A 353 -13.70 41.71 11.36
CA LEU A 353 -13.30 41.81 9.96
C LEU A 353 -14.10 40.88 9.03
N ALA A 354 -14.99 40.05 9.56
CA ALA A 354 -15.90 39.22 8.77
C ALA A 354 -17.04 40.05 8.16
N TRP A 355 -17.27 39.91 6.85
CA TRP A 355 -18.36 40.59 6.13
C TRP A 355 -19.74 40.00 6.47
N SER A 356 -19.79 38.78 7.02
CA SER A 356 -20.99 38.20 7.64
C SER A 356 -21.33 38.78 9.01
N GLY A 357 -20.44 39.61 9.59
CA GLY A 357 -20.43 39.91 11.02
C GLY A 357 -19.78 38.78 11.83
N CYS A 358 -19.38 39.12 13.05
CA CYS A 358 -18.74 38.21 13.98
C CYS A 358 -19.75 37.69 15.01
N GLU A 359 -19.56 36.44 15.40
CA GLU A 359 -20.51 35.62 16.14
C GLU A 359 -19.85 34.80 17.26
N PHE A 360 -18.53 34.88 17.34
CA PHE A 360 -17.68 34.11 18.24
C PHE A 360 -16.59 35.01 18.83
N THR A 361 -16.10 34.68 20.02
CA THR A 361 -14.83 35.21 20.52
C THR A 361 -13.81 34.09 20.59
N SER A 362 -12.54 34.41 20.38
CA SER A 362 -11.45 33.44 20.41
C SER A 362 -10.10 34.11 20.69
N GLY A 363 -9.01 33.34 20.67
CA GLY A 363 -7.64 33.82 20.87
C GLY A 363 -6.73 33.51 19.68
N ARG A 364 -5.83 34.46 19.40
CA ARG A 364 -4.60 34.29 18.61
C ARG A 364 -3.44 34.89 19.40
N PHE A 365 -2.32 34.20 19.45
CA PHE A 365 -1.07 34.72 19.98
C PHE A 365 0.14 34.20 19.19
N ASP A 366 1.20 35.01 19.14
CA ASP A 366 2.36 34.73 18.29
C ASP A 366 3.67 35.23 18.90
N THR A 367 4.81 34.76 18.38
CA THR A 367 6.15 35.13 18.85
C THR A 367 6.81 36.26 18.05
N GLN A 368 6.06 36.97 17.20
CA GLN A 368 6.64 37.98 16.29
C GLN A 368 7.43 39.03 17.06
N GLY A 369 8.65 39.31 16.58
CA GLY A 369 9.51 40.32 17.19
C GLY A 369 10.06 39.94 18.58
N LYS A 370 9.83 38.71 19.06
CA LYS A 370 10.24 38.20 20.38
C LYS A 370 11.05 36.93 20.28
N VAL A 371 10.53 35.91 19.59
CA VAL A 371 11.23 34.65 19.33
C VAL A 371 11.03 34.26 17.88
N SER A 372 12.12 34.08 17.14
CA SER A 372 12.08 33.66 15.74
C SER A 372 13.01 32.46 15.52
N PHE A 373 12.59 31.56 14.63
CA PHE A 373 13.12 30.22 14.43
C PHE A 373 13.59 30.06 12.99
N LYS A 374 14.69 29.32 12.79
CA LYS A 374 15.17 28.95 11.46
C LYS A 374 15.70 27.53 11.48
N TYR A 375 15.08 26.66 10.68
CA TYR A 375 15.29 25.22 10.70
C TYR A 375 15.02 24.57 12.08
N GLY A 376 15.30 23.27 12.21
CA GLY A 376 15.15 22.52 13.45
C GLY A 376 13.94 21.59 13.42
N TYR A 377 13.72 20.88 14.52
CA TYR A 377 12.47 20.18 14.79
C TYR A 377 11.63 21.06 15.72
N ILE A 378 10.40 21.40 15.36
CA ILE A 378 9.49 22.17 16.21
C ILE A 378 8.23 21.34 16.42
N GLU A 379 7.79 21.21 17.67
CA GLU A 379 6.62 20.41 18.07
C GLU A 379 5.79 21.16 19.11
N ALA A 380 4.47 21.01 19.03
CA ALA A 380 3.53 21.39 20.06
C ALA A 380 2.68 20.20 20.47
N ARG A 381 2.43 20.04 21.77
CA ARG A 381 1.48 19.04 22.29
C ARG A 381 0.13 19.71 22.51
N ILE A 382 -0.85 19.37 21.67
CA ILE A 382 -2.13 20.09 21.58
C ILE A 382 -3.30 19.08 21.69
N LYS A 383 -4.35 19.45 22.43
CA LYS A 383 -5.67 18.82 22.32
C LYS A 383 -6.60 19.80 21.62
N MET A 384 -7.13 19.39 20.47
CA MET A 384 -7.90 20.27 19.59
C MET A 384 -9.29 20.59 20.17
N PRO A 385 -9.86 21.77 19.87
CA PRO A 385 -11.25 22.09 20.21
C PRO A 385 -12.21 21.12 19.54
N LYS A 386 -13.34 20.86 20.20
CA LYS A 386 -14.43 20.04 19.68
C LYS A 386 -15.54 20.92 19.08
N GLY A 387 -16.11 20.46 17.97
CA GLY A 387 -17.34 20.97 17.40
C GLY A 387 -17.11 21.77 16.11
N GLY A 388 -18.11 21.78 15.24
CA GLY A 388 -18.10 22.51 13.98
C GLY A 388 -17.89 24.01 14.14
N ARG A 389 -17.62 24.71 13.03
CA ARG A 389 -17.06 26.07 12.95
C ARG A 389 -15.63 26.26 13.49
N ASN A 390 -15.14 25.50 14.46
CA ASN A 390 -13.75 25.67 14.96
C ASN A 390 -12.71 25.39 13.87
N TRP A 391 -11.65 26.20 13.84
CA TRP A 391 -10.47 26.06 12.97
C TRP A 391 -9.20 26.35 13.81
N PRO A 392 -8.77 25.42 14.66
CA PRO A 392 -7.47 25.46 15.33
C PRO A 392 -6.32 25.39 14.33
N ALA A 393 -5.29 26.19 14.59
CA ALA A 393 -4.05 26.19 13.82
C ALA A 393 -2.81 26.33 14.71
N PHE A 394 -1.77 25.58 14.37
CA PHE A 394 -0.39 25.76 14.83
C PHE A 394 0.50 25.92 13.60
N TRP A 395 1.09 27.10 13.43
CA TRP A 395 1.67 27.53 12.17
C TRP A 395 2.73 28.61 12.36
N MET A 396 3.35 29.02 11.26
CA MET A 396 4.43 30.00 11.22
C MET A 396 4.36 30.86 9.98
N ILE A 397 4.86 32.09 10.08
CA ILE A 397 5.03 32.99 8.93
C ILE A 397 6.39 33.69 9.02
N GLY A 398 6.97 34.04 7.87
CA GLY A 398 8.29 34.66 7.81
C GLY A 398 8.34 36.01 8.56
N ASP A 399 9.42 36.27 9.30
CA ASP A 399 9.67 37.56 9.97
C ASP A 399 9.58 38.74 8.99
N SER A 400 9.87 38.49 7.71
CA SER A 400 9.80 39.45 6.60
C SER A 400 8.37 39.84 6.19
N ILE A 401 7.31 39.28 6.78
CA ILE A 401 5.91 39.57 6.44
C ILE A 401 5.58 41.08 6.39
N THR A 402 6.15 41.88 7.28
CA THR A 402 5.91 43.34 7.32
C THR A 402 6.74 44.13 6.29
N SER A 403 7.72 43.52 5.63
CA SER A 403 8.59 44.15 4.63
C SER A 403 8.33 43.67 3.19
N VAL A 404 8.06 42.37 3.00
CA VAL A 404 7.79 41.77 1.67
C VAL A 404 6.34 41.33 1.47
N GLY A 405 5.53 41.28 2.51
CA GLY A 405 4.14 40.83 2.42
C GLY A 405 3.96 39.34 2.16
N TRP A 406 2.72 38.91 2.28
CA TRP A 406 2.28 37.57 1.88
C TRP A 406 2.00 37.53 0.37
N PRO A 407 2.32 36.43 -0.35
CA PRO A 407 2.88 35.16 0.11
C PRO A 407 4.42 35.11 0.01
N ALA A 408 5.09 36.23 -0.31
CA ALA A 408 6.54 36.29 -0.51
C ALA A 408 7.33 35.98 0.77
N SER A 409 6.78 36.30 1.95
CA SER A 409 7.36 35.93 3.26
C SER A 409 7.42 34.43 3.52
N GLY A 410 6.58 33.64 2.83
CA GLY A 410 6.32 32.24 3.16
C GLY A 410 5.49 32.05 4.43
N GLU A 411 4.78 30.93 4.49
CA GLU A 411 3.92 30.48 5.58
C GLU A 411 4.00 28.94 5.67
N ILE A 412 3.98 28.41 6.89
CA ILE A 412 4.17 26.99 7.22
C ILE A 412 3.12 26.57 8.24
N ASP A 413 2.13 25.82 7.81
CA ASP A 413 1.05 25.31 8.65
C ASP A 413 1.41 23.91 9.13
N ILE A 414 1.82 23.83 10.40
CA ILE A 414 2.33 22.60 11.01
C ILE A 414 1.17 21.66 11.32
N ALA A 415 0.06 22.23 11.78
CA ALA A 415 -1.19 21.51 11.99
C ALA A 415 -2.40 22.44 11.93
N GLU A 416 -3.35 22.10 11.07
CA GLU A 416 -4.70 22.66 11.03
C GLU A 416 -5.75 21.55 11.15
N GLN A 417 -6.91 21.88 11.72
CA GLN A 417 -8.06 20.96 11.75
C GLN A 417 -9.37 21.73 11.56
N GLY A 418 -10.27 21.19 10.74
CA GLY A 418 -11.66 21.65 10.71
C GLY A 418 -12.47 20.91 11.78
N GLY A 419 -13.15 21.64 12.68
CA GLY A 419 -13.85 21.06 13.83
C GLY A 419 -14.99 20.07 13.48
N HIS A 420 -15.49 20.12 12.25
CA HIS A 420 -16.42 19.12 11.69
C HIS A 420 -15.76 17.79 11.27
N GLN A 421 -14.43 17.71 11.27
CA GLN A 421 -13.62 16.53 10.95
C GLN A 421 -12.54 16.29 12.03
N PRO A 422 -12.93 16.00 13.29
CA PRO A 422 -11.98 15.85 14.41
C PRO A 422 -11.06 14.62 14.29
N TRP A 423 -11.13 13.87 13.20
CA TRP A 423 -10.29 12.72 12.82
C TRP A 423 -9.29 13.03 11.70
N ARG A 424 -9.27 14.27 11.18
CA ARG A 424 -8.35 14.75 10.14
C ARG A 424 -7.55 15.94 10.66
N ASN A 425 -6.25 15.93 10.43
CA ASN A 425 -5.41 17.13 10.46
C ASN A 425 -4.82 17.35 9.06
N SER A 426 -4.44 18.59 8.76
CA SER A 426 -3.67 18.92 7.56
C SER A 426 -2.43 19.73 7.94
N ALA A 427 -1.42 19.69 7.07
CA ALA A 427 -0.31 20.64 7.03
C ALA A 427 -0.25 21.25 5.64
N ALA A 428 0.16 22.51 5.56
CA ALA A 428 0.30 23.26 4.33
C ALA A 428 1.56 24.12 4.35
N VAL A 429 2.03 24.50 3.16
CA VAL A 429 3.16 25.41 2.98
C VAL A 429 2.81 26.36 1.85
N HIS A 430 2.54 27.63 2.17
CA HIS A 430 2.16 28.67 1.21
C HIS A 430 3.36 29.53 0.83
N TYR A 431 3.52 29.82 -0.47
CA TYR A 431 4.66 30.57 -1.00
C TYR A 431 4.32 31.33 -2.28
N SER A 432 5.14 32.33 -2.60
CA SER A 432 5.11 33.02 -3.90
C SER A 432 5.82 32.20 -4.99
N THR A 433 5.19 32.07 -6.15
CA THR A 433 5.75 31.45 -7.36
C THR A 433 6.82 32.30 -8.06
N ASN A 434 6.81 33.63 -7.86
CA ASN A 434 7.73 34.58 -8.50
C ASN A 434 8.64 35.34 -7.51
N GLY A 435 8.37 35.24 -6.20
CA GLY A 435 9.11 35.96 -5.16
C GLY A 435 8.84 37.47 -5.08
N ALA A 436 7.90 38.00 -5.86
CA ALA A 436 7.60 39.43 -5.87
C ALA A 436 6.94 39.88 -4.56
N PRO A 437 7.46 40.93 -3.88
CA PRO A 437 6.83 41.48 -2.68
C PRO A 437 5.38 41.90 -2.92
N TRP A 438 4.50 41.57 -1.97
CA TRP A 438 3.07 41.92 -1.93
C TRP A 438 2.23 41.38 -3.10
N ASP A 439 2.78 40.47 -3.92
CA ASP A 439 2.06 39.85 -5.04
C ASP A 439 1.22 38.65 -4.60
N VAL A 440 0.01 38.95 -4.11
CA VAL A 440 -1.04 37.97 -3.77
C VAL A 440 -1.42 37.09 -4.97
N GLY A 441 -1.29 37.60 -6.21
CA GLY A 441 -1.60 36.85 -7.43
C GLY A 441 -0.62 35.73 -7.74
N ALA A 442 0.60 35.80 -7.19
CA ALA A 442 1.63 34.77 -7.33
C ALA A 442 1.52 33.62 -6.31
N HIS A 443 0.47 33.60 -5.47
CA HIS A 443 0.27 32.56 -4.45
C HIS A 443 0.18 31.14 -5.02
N THR A 444 0.86 30.21 -4.36
CA THR A 444 0.55 28.78 -4.45
C THR A 444 0.86 28.10 -3.12
N TYR A 445 0.47 26.83 -2.99
CA TYR A 445 0.76 26.02 -1.82
C TYR A 445 0.82 24.53 -2.11
N ASP A 446 1.49 23.80 -1.23
CA ASP A 446 1.44 22.34 -1.18
C ASP A 446 0.93 21.92 0.19
N TYR A 447 0.17 20.83 0.25
CA TYR A 447 -0.45 20.35 1.48
C TYR A 447 -0.44 18.83 1.57
N GLY A 448 -0.65 18.32 2.78
CA GLY A 448 -0.92 16.91 3.02
C GLY A 448 -1.89 16.70 4.17
N ASP A 449 -2.55 15.55 4.16
CA ASP A 449 -3.61 15.18 5.10
C ASP A 449 -3.19 13.98 5.96
N PHE A 450 -3.55 14.02 7.24
CA PHE A 450 -3.38 12.90 8.15
C PHE A 450 -4.70 12.51 8.83
N GLY A 451 -5.01 11.22 8.78
CA GLY A 451 -6.28 10.68 9.27
C GLY A 451 -7.40 10.76 8.24
N SER A 452 -8.55 10.16 8.58
CA SER A 452 -9.76 10.11 7.74
C SER A 452 -10.95 9.70 8.60
N ALA A 453 -12.17 9.76 8.06
CA ALA A 453 -13.36 9.30 8.79
C ALA A 453 -13.37 7.78 9.11
N ALA A 454 -12.45 7.01 8.52
CA ALA A 454 -12.19 5.60 8.86
C ALA A 454 -11.12 5.43 9.96
N SER A 455 -10.46 6.51 10.37
CA SER A 455 -9.56 6.51 11.54
C SER A 455 -10.38 6.43 12.83
N SER A 456 -9.90 5.65 13.79
CA SER A 456 -10.46 5.63 15.16
C SER A 456 -10.00 6.81 16.02
N THR A 457 -9.01 7.58 15.57
CA THR A 457 -8.44 8.72 16.31
C THR A 457 -9.33 9.95 16.18
N ASN A 458 -9.64 10.57 17.32
CA ASN A 458 -10.32 11.86 17.40
C ASN A 458 -9.45 12.82 18.23
N TYR A 459 -8.88 13.81 17.55
CA TYR A 459 -7.88 14.74 18.07
C TYR A 459 -8.42 15.77 19.08
N SER A 460 -9.75 15.81 19.28
CA SER A 460 -10.38 16.61 20.34
C SER A 460 -10.53 15.83 21.67
N ASN A 461 -10.30 14.51 21.68
CA ASN A 461 -10.49 13.68 22.88
C ASN A 461 -9.28 13.67 23.81
N ASP A 462 -8.06 13.76 23.29
CA ASP A 462 -6.80 13.72 24.05
C ASP A 462 -5.75 14.63 23.40
N TYR A 463 -4.61 14.82 24.06
CA TYR A 463 -3.47 15.54 23.51
C TYR A 463 -2.70 14.69 22.50
N HIS A 464 -2.36 15.30 21.37
CA HIS A 464 -1.54 14.74 20.31
C HIS A 464 -0.31 15.60 20.05
N LEU A 465 0.73 15.02 19.45
CA LEU A 465 1.95 15.73 19.07
C LEU A 465 1.85 16.22 17.63
N TYR A 466 2.08 17.52 17.42
CA TYR A 466 2.07 18.16 16.12
C TYR A 466 3.42 18.81 15.89
N GLY A 467 4.19 18.34 14.91
CA GLY A 467 5.52 18.87 14.71
C GLY A 467 6.07 18.64 13.32
N PHE A 468 7.14 19.35 13.01
CA PHE A 468 7.80 19.27 11.71
C PHE A 468 9.31 19.40 11.83
N ALA A 469 10.04 18.70 10.97
CA ALA A 469 11.47 18.82 10.78
C ALA A 469 11.74 19.73 9.58
N TRP A 470 12.46 20.83 9.79
CA TRP A 470 12.76 21.84 8.78
C TRP A 470 14.27 21.96 8.57
N LYS A 471 14.66 21.91 7.29
CA LYS A 471 16.03 21.97 6.78
C LYS A 471 16.09 22.90 5.55
N PRO A 472 17.29 23.33 5.10
CA PRO A 472 17.43 24.32 4.02
C PRO A 472 16.79 23.99 2.66
N ASP A 473 16.44 22.73 2.44
CA ASP A 473 15.88 22.21 1.18
C ASP A 473 14.65 21.30 1.40
N ARG A 474 14.18 21.13 2.64
CA ARG A 474 13.20 20.10 2.99
C ARG A 474 12.44 20.39 4.28
N MET A 475 11.13 20.09 4.25
CA MET A 475 10.25 20.01 5.41
C MET A 475 9.57 18.65 5.46
N ASP A 476 9.48 18.07 6.66
CA ASP A 476 8.79 16.82 6.94
C ASP A 476 7.82 17.03 8.12
N PHE A 477 6.53 16.69 7.95
CA PHE A 477 5.46 16.99 8.90
C PHE A 477 4.91 15.72 9.56
N TYR A 478 4.62 15.82 10.86
CA TYR A 478 4.32 14.70 11.73
C TYR A 478 3.09 14.95 12.60
N VAL A 479 2.26 13.92 12.74
CA VAL A 479 1.30 13.79 13.85
C VAL A 479 1.67 12.54 14.65
N ASP A 480 1.83 12.70 15.97
CA ASP A 480 2.28 11.64 16.88
C ASP A 480 3.59 10.95 16.42
N GLY A 481 4.51 11.72 15.82
CA GLY A 481 5.76 11.20 15.25
C GLY A 481 5.60 10.38 13.96
N ASN A 482 4.40 10.28 13.38
CA ASN A 482 4.14 9.65 12.09
C ASN A 482 4.26 10.68 10.96
N LEU A 483 5.25 10.50 10.08
CA LEU A 483 5.42 11.31 8.87
C LEU A 483 4.20 11.15 7.95
N PHE A 484 3.61 12.26 7.52
CA PHE A 484 2.45 12.26 6.61
C PHE A 484 2.60 13.19 5.41
N PHE A 485 3.42 14.24 5.50
CA PHE A 485 3.67 15.18 4.41
C PHE A 485 5.15 15.56 4.36
N THR A 486 5.70 15.65 3.14
CA THR A 486 7.06 16.10 2.88
C THR A 486 7.02 17.08 1.71
N LEU A 487 7.60 18.27 1.90
CA LEU A 487 7.87 19.21 0.83
C LEU A 487 9.38 19.46 0.73
N THR A 488 9.96 19.26 -0.45
CA THR A 488 11.33 19.66 -0.76
C THR A 488 11.34 20.88 -1.66
N LYS A 489 12.44 21.65 -1.62
CA LYS A 489 12.69 22.78 -2.53
C LYS A 489 12.59 22.37 -4.01
N ALA A 490 12.91 21.12 -4.35
CA ALA A 490 12.80 20.59 -5.71
C ALA A 490 11.37 20.20 -6.14
N GLN A 491 10.43 20.06 -5.19
CA GLN A 491 9.01 19.83 -5.46
C GLN A 491 8.20 21.15 -5.51
N ALA A 492 8.65 22.16 -4.77
CA ALA A 492 8.00 23.46 -4.72
C ALA A 492 8.01 24.15 -6.09
N ARG A 493 6.88 24.75 -6.48
CA ARG A 493 6.67 25.43 -7.76
C ARG A 493 7.17 26.87 -7.72
N THR A 494 8.39 27.08 -7.24
CA THR A 494 9.03 28.40 -7.15
C THR A 494 10.55 28.28 -7.22
N GLU A 495 11.19 29.24 -7.86
CA GLU A 495 12.64 29.42 -7.76
C GLU A 495 13.01 30.19 -6.47
N ASN A 496 12.06 30.95 -5.91
CA ASN A 496 12.21 31.73 -4.68
C ASN A 496 11.76 30.94 -3.44
N TRP A 497 12.66 30.09 -2.93
CA TRP A 497 12.45 29.36 -1.68
C TRP A 497 12.66 30.27 -0.45
N SER A 498 11.59 30.89 0.02
CA SER A 498 11.58 31.82 1.17
C SER A 498 11.84 31.16 2.53
N PHE A 499 11.78 29.84 2.60
CA PHE A 499 11.92 29.06 3.85
C PHE A 499 13.38 28.84 4.29
N ASN A 500 14.26 29.81 4.01
CA ASN A 500 15.64 29.87 4.48
C ASN A 500 15.91 31.12 5.35
N ASP A 501 14.87 31.88 5.69
CA ASP A 501 14.92 33.00 6.65
C ASP A 501 14.29 32.61 7.99
N TYR A 502 14.22 33.57 8.94
CA TYR A 502 13.59 33.37 10.24
C TYR A 502 12.07 33.51 10.16
N PHE A 503 11.36 32.65 10.88
CA PHE A 503 9.90 32.60 10.99
C PHE A 503 9.48 32.72 12.45
N PHE A 504 8.32 33.30 12.74
CA PHE A 504 7.74 33.31 14.08
C PHE A 504 6.54 32.36 14.18
N LEU A 505 6.29 31.83 15.38
CA LEU A 505 5.19 30.88 15.65
C LEU A 505 3.88 31.61 15.89
N ILE A 506 2.77 31.01 15.48
CA ILE A 506 1.40 31.47 15.71
C ILE A 506 0.55 30.30 16.21
N LEU A 507 -0.27 30.58 17.22
CA LEU A 507 -1.29 29.68 17.76
C LEU A 507 -2.62 30.42 17.83
N ASN A 508 -3.67 29.83 17.23
CA ASN A 508 -5.03 30.35 17.30
C ASN A 508 -6.08 29.26 17.17
N ASN A 509 -7.31 29.61 17.50
CA ASN A 509 -8.50 28.91 17.01
C ASN A 509 -9.38 29.91 16.28
N ALA A 510 -9.36 29.90 14.95
CA ALA A 510 -10.31 30.64 14.15
C ALA A 510 -11.70 30.01 14.26
N THR A 511 -12.70 30.72 13.75
CA THR A 511 -13.97 30.12 13.33
C THR A 511 -14.18 30.43 11.86
N GLY A 512 -14.76 29.51 11.09
CA GLY A 512 -14.92 29.74 9.65
C GLY A 512 -15.37 28.51 8.86
N ASP A 513 -15.42 28.65 7.55
CA ASP A 513 -15.94 27.61 6.63
C ASP A 513 -15.07 26.35 6.58
N PHE A 514 -13.76 26.45 6.80
CA PHE A 514 -12.89 25.29 7.04
C PHE A 514 -13.33 24.44 8.24
N GLY A 515 -13.85 25.10 9.28
CA GLY A 515 -14.45 24.45 10.44
C GLY A 515 -15.79 23.77 10.18
N GLY A 516 -16.40 23.99 9.02
CA GLY A 516 -17.76 23.54 8.69
C GLY A 516 -18.85 24.38 9.36
N GLY A 517 -20.10 23.89 9.33
CA GLY A 517 -21.23 24.52 10.01
C GLY A 517 -21.14 24.41 11.53
N TRP A 518 -21.77 25.34 12.26
CA TRP A 518 -21.88 25.28 13.72
C TRP A 518 -22.90 24.23 14.15
N ASP A 519 -22.54 23.44 15.16
CA ASP A 519 -23.28 22.26 15.66
C ASP A 519 -23.79 22.47 17.11
N GLY A 520 -23.91 23.72 17.57
CA GLY A 520 -24.67 24.09 18.76
C GLY A 520 -23.89 24.21 20.07
N TRP A 521 -22.56 24.12 20.07
CA TRP A 521 -21.77 24.34 21.30
C TRP A 521 -21.75 25.82 21.72
N GLY A 522 -21.80 26.06 23.04
CA GLY A 522 -21.63 27.39 23.62
C GLY A 522 -20.16 27.80 23.80
N THR A 523 -19.30 26.86 24.24
CA THR A 523 -17.84 27.06 24.32
C THR A 523 -17.07 25.85 23.78
N ALA A 524 -15.89 26.11 23.22
CA ALA A 524 -14.89 25.13 22.80
C ALA A 524 -13.51 25.54 23.35
N LYS A 525 -12.59 24.59 23.52
CA LYS A 525 -11.25 24.83 24.09
C LYS A 525 -10.15 24.12 23.32
N MET A 526 -9.18 24.87 22.83
CA MET A 526 -7.88 24.36 22.40
C MET A 526 -6.95 24.38 23.61
N HIS A 527 -6.35 23.25 23.94
CA HIS A 527 -5.36 23.17 25.03
C HIS A 527 -3.98 22.91 24.43
N ILE A 528 -2.99 23.71 24.82
CA ILE A 528 -1.61 23.62 24.37
C ILE A 528 -0.77 23.38 25.62
N ASP A 529 -0.16 22.20 25.73
CA ASP A 529 0.63 21.74 26.89
C ASP A 529 2.05 22.34 26.85
N TYR A 530 2.70 22.26 25.69
CA TYR A 530 3.97 22.94 25.42
C TYR A 530 4.14 23.27 23.93
N VAL A 531 5.08 24.17 23.63
CA VAL A 531 5.75 24.27 22.33
C VAL A 531 7.25 24.18 22.55
N ARG A 532 7.95 23.39 21.74
CA ARG A 532 9.38 23.10 21.88
C ARG A 532 10.06 23.09 20.51
N ALA A 533 11.31 23.55 20.48
CA ALA A 533 12.15 23.57 19.29
C ALA A 533 13.54 22.99 19.62
N TRP A 534 14.01 22.07 18.77
CA TRP A 534 15.29 21.36 18.90
C TRP A 534 16.08 21.45 17.60
N LYS A 535 17.38 21.13 17.66
CA LYS A 535 18.14 20.85 16.44
C LYS A 535 17.63 19.58 15.73
N VAL A 536 17.67 19.55 14.41
CA VAL A 536 17.37 18.38 13.57
C VAL A 536 18.46 18.18 12.53
N ASP A 537 19.05 16.98 12.47
CA ASP A 537 20.17 16.62 11.59
C ASP A 537 21.38 17.60 11.65
N GLY A 538 21.51 18.37 12.75
CA GLY A 538 22.53 19.42 12.93
C GLY A 538 22.07 20.84 12.63
N TYR A 539 20.91 21.03 11.97
CA TYR A 539 20.28 22.33 11.71
C TYR A 539 19.40 22.78 12.87
N GLY A 540 19.17 24.09 12.99
CA GLY A 540 18.22 24.67 13.95
C GLY A 540 18.83 25.85 14.70
N GLU A 541 18.17 27.00 14.58
CA GLU A 541 18.54 28.27 15.18
C GLU A 541 17.31 28.94 15.81
N VAL A 542 17.47 29.57 16.97
CA VAL A 542 16.43 30.39 17.61
C VAL A 542 17.04 31.69 18.08
N ILE A 543 16.44 32.81 17.68
CA ILE A 543 16.79 34.15 18.16
C ILE A 543 15.71 34.61 19.12
N LYS A 544 16.14 35.13 20.28
CA LYS A 544 15.32 35.91 21.22
C LYS A 544 15.67 37.39 21.04
N ARG A 545 14.67 38.27 21.02
CA ARG A 545 14.80 39.72 20.79
C ARG A 545 14.47 40.52 22.04
#